data_AF-A0AAN6KCS5-F1
#
_entry.id   AF-A0AAN6KCS5-F1
#
_cell.length_a   1.000
_cell.length_b   1.000
_cell.length_c   1.000
_cell.angle_alpha   90.00
_cell.angle_beta   90.00
_cell.angle_gamma   90.00
#
_symmetry.space_group_name_H-M   'P 1'
#
loop_
_entity.id
_entity.type
_entity.pdbx_description
1 polymer ?
#
loop_
_entity_poly.entity_id
_entity_poly.type
_entity_poly.pdbx_seq_one_letter_code
_entity_poly.pdbx_strand_id
1 'polypeptide(L)'
;MPPPPANPPSRPRVILFDIGGVCVVSPLQAILDYETSHSIPPNWINHSIAASAPSGAWQQLERGDIPLDASFFRAFKADLSDEPRWRVYYTRHLARSRKEKLSDAAEETAYNVPAVPDIDAEWLYWEMMRCSRRPDPHMYPALKRLRAIADESEGRVIVAALSNTSIWPPGHPYLDEGTADGRQHRELRGMFDVFISSAHVGMRKPERRIYEYTVTRLSEFCKTKFAGDEGVRAGDCVFLDDIGANLRVARELGMRTIKVELGRAGKAVVELERVTGFDLGGGGRARL
;
A
#
# COMPACT_ATOMS: atom_id res chain seq x y z
N MET A 1 9.12 -1.11 -45.04
CA MET A 1 7.96 -1.68 -44.34
C MET A 1 7.96 -1.15 -42.92
N PRO A 2 6.90 -0.51 -42.43
CA PRO A 2 6.78 -0.25 -41.00
C PRO A 2 6.80 -1.58 -40.24
N PRO A 3 7.36 -1.63 -39.01
CA PRO A 3 7.31 -2.84 -38.21
C PRO A 3 5.85 -3.26 -38.01
N PRO A 4 5.55 -4.57 -37.96
CA PRO A 4 4.21 -5.03 -37.66
C PRO A 4 3.75 -4.40 -36.33
N PRO A 5 2.45 -4.05 -36.19
CA PRO A 5 1.93 -3.57 -34.92
C PRO A 5 2.28 -4.58 -33.83
N ALA A 6 2.83 -4.11 -32.73
CA ALA A 6 3.11 -4.95 -31.57
C ALA A 6 1.83 -5.72 -31.21
N ASN A 7 1.93 -7.03 -31.01
CA ASN A 7 0.81 -7.83 -30.52
C ASN A 7 0.20 -7.13 -29.29
N PRO A 8 -1.15 -7.08 -29.17
CA PRO A 8 -1.76 -6.54 -27.98
C PRO A 8 -1.17 -7.27 -26.76
N PRO A 9 -0.84 -6.55 -25.67
CA PRO A 9 -0.19 -7.16 -24.52
C PRO A 9 -1.04 -8.33 -24.02
N SER A 10 -0.43 -9.50 -23.86
CA SER A 10 -1.11 -10.69 -23.35
C SER A 10 -1.75 -10.39 -21.99
N ARG A 11 -2.92 -10.98 -21.70
CA ARG A 11 -3.60 -10.88 -20.40
C ARG A 11 -2.60 -11.18 -19.27
N PRO A 12 -2.57 -10.39 -18.17
CA PRO A 12 -1.70 -10.72 -17.05
C PRO A 12 -2.17 -12.02 -16.41
N ARG A 13 -1.22 -12.91 -16.13
CA ARG A 13 -1.47 -14.15 -15.40
C ARG A 13 -1.55 -13.89 -13.90
N VAL A 14 -0.77 -12.94 -13.38
CA VAL A 14 -0.75 -12.58 -11.96
C VAL A 14 -1.40 -11.23 -11.74
N ILE A 15 -2.33 -11.18 -10.79
CA ILE A 15 -2.94 -9.95 -10.30
C ILE A 15 -2.44 -9.75 -8.88
N LEU A 16 -1.49 -8.84 -8.74
CA LEU A 16 -0.78 -8.55 -7.51
C LEU A 16 -1.39 -7.32 -6.84
N PHE A 17 -1.74 -7.43 -5.57
CA PHE A 17 -2.40 -6.38 -4.80
C PHE A 17 -1.50 -5.89 -3.67
N ASP A 18 -1.44 -4.57 -3.46
CA ASP A 18 -1.31 -4.07 -2.10
C ASP A 18 -2.59 -4.33 -1.31
N ILE A 19 -2.51 -4.26 0.01
CA ILE A 19 -3.65 -4.47 0.91
C ILE A 19 -4.23 -3.14 1.36
N GLY A 20 -3.46 -2.36 2.12
CA GLY A 20 -3.88 -1.04 2.63
C GLY A 20 -4.11 -0.06 1.48
N GLY A 21 -5.28 0.57 1.43
CA GLY A 21 -5.63 1.52 0.38
C GLY A 21 -6.05 0.91 -0.96
N VAL A 22 -6.05 -0.42 -1.05
CA VAL A 22 -6.48 -1.17 -2.22
C VAL A 22 -7.60 -2.13 -1.87
N CYS A 23 -7.32 -3.20 -1.12
CA CYS A 23 -8.32 -4.18 -0.70
C CYS A 23 -9.12 -3.74 0.54
N VAL A 24 -8.50 -2.91 1.38
CA VAL A 24 -9.08 -2.30 2.58
C VAL A 24 -8.84 -0.80 2.57
N VAL A 25 -9.56 -0.05 3.40
CA VAL A 25 -9.43 1.41 3.49
C VAL A 25 -7.97 1.81 3.80
N SER A 26 -7.50 2.87 3.13
CA SER A 26 -6.12 3.35 3.25
C SER A 26 -5.84 3.91 4.64
N PRO A 27 -4.71 3.55 5.28
CA PRO A 27 -4.28 4.18 6.52
C PRO A 27 -3.97 5.68 6.34
N LEU A 28 -3.71 6.12 5.10
CA LEU A 28 -3.49 7.53 4.76
C LEU A 28 -4.72 8.40 5.06
N GLN A 29 -5.93 7.82 5.02
CA GLN A 29 -7.14 8.54 5.39
C GLN A 29 -7.18 8.84 6.90
N ALA A 30 -6.81 7.87 7.75
CA ALA A 30 -6.74 8.08 9.19
C ALA A 30 -5.69 9.14 9.57
N ILE A 31 -4.57 9.19 8.84
CA ILE A 31 -3.58 10.27 8.98
C ILE A 31 -4.21 11.63 8.65
N LEU A 32 -4.91 11.75 7.52
CA LEU A 32 -5.54 13.00 7.11
C LEU A 32 -6.61 13.47 8.12
N ASP A 33 -7.42 12.54 8.63
CA ASP A 33 -8.45 12.83 9.61
C ASP A 33 -7.83 13.28 10.95
N TYR A 34 -6.71 12.66 11.35
CA TYR A 34 -5.95 13.05 12.53
C TYR A 34 -5.36 14.46 12.38
N GLU A 35 -4.69 14.73 11.26
CA GLU A 35 -4.11 16.05 10.98
C GLU A 35 -5.19 17.13 11.00
N THR A 36 -6.33 16.88 10.36
CA THR A 36 -7.45 17.81 10.30
C THR A 36 -8.04 18.09 11.68
N SER A 37 -8.29 17.05 12.49
CA SER A 37 -8.87 17.17 13.83
C SER A 37 -7.94 17.86 14.84
N HIS A 38 -6.62 17.81 14.62
CA HIS A 38 -5.61 18.43 15.49
C HIS A 38 -5.06 19.75 14.95
N SER A 39 -5.67 20.31 13.88
CA SER A 39 -5.20 21.54 13.21
C SER A 39 -3.74 21.47 12.75
N ILE A 40 -3.28 20.27 12.39
CA ILE A 40 -1.96 20.04 11.83
C ILE A 40 -2.05 20.32 10.32
N PRO A 41 -1.12 21.09 9.74
CA PRO A 41 -1.04 21.26 8.30
C PRO A 41 -1.02 19.92 7.57
N PRO A 42 -1.79 19.76 6.48
CA PRO A 42 -2.00 18.47 5.85
C PRO A 42 -0.68 17.90 5.29
N ASN A 43 -0.53 16.58 5.42
CA ASN A 43 0.60 15.79 4.96
C ASN A 43 1.91 16.00 5.75
N TRP A 44 1.86 16.51 6.98
CA TRP A 44 3.03 16.53 7.87
C TRP A 44 3.50 15.13 8.24
N ILE A 45 2.57 14.26 8.68
CA ILE A 45 2.89 12.92 9.17
C ILE A 45 3.49 12.06 8.06
N ASN A 46 2.85 12.04 6.89
CA ASN A 46 3.36 11.33 5.70
C ASN A 46 4.71 11.90 5.23
N HIS A 47 4.90 13.22 5.32
CA HIS A 47 6.19 13.84 5.01
C HIS A 47 7.28 13.38 5.97
N SER A 48 7.01 13.34 7.27
CA SER A 48 7.96 12.87 8.29
C SER A 48 8.29 11.39 8.16
N ILE A 49 7.30 10.53 7.88
CA ILE A 49 7.52 9.11 7.58
C ILE A 49 8.45 8.95 6.38
N ALA A 50 8.20 9.69 5.29
CA ALA A 50 9.02 9.61 4.08
C ALA A 50 10.43 10.17 4.27
N ALA A 51 10.56 11.29 4.99
CA ALA A 51 11.84 11.95 5.25
C ALA A 51 12.76 11.17 6.20
N SER A 52 12.19 10.30 7.05
CA SER A 52 12.96 9.44 7.95
C SER A 52 13.50 8.18 7.25
N ALA A 53 13.09 7.91 6.01
CA ALA A 53 13.59 6.76 5.26
C ALA A 53 15.10 6.89 4.95
N PRO A 54 15.85 5.77 4.88
CA PRO A 54 15.39 4.39 5.02
C PRO A 54 15.37 3.87 6.46
N SER A 55 15.85 4.65 7.44
CA SER A 55 16.16 4.23 8.81
C SER A 55 15.12 4.65 9.86
N GLY A 56 14.03 5.31 9.47
CA GLY A 56 12.97 5.72 10.39
C GLY A 56 12.28 4.52 11.04
N ALA A 57 11.68 4.75 12.21
CA ALA A 57 10.99 3.75 12.99
C ALA A 57 9.90 3.04 12.18
N TRP A 58 9.17 3.80 11.33
CA TRP A 58 8.16 3.22 10.44
C TRP A 58 8.76 2.22 9.45
N GLN A 59 9.89 2.56 8.82
CA GLN A 59 10.54 1.66 7.86
C GLN A 59 11.15 0.44 8.53
N GLN A 60 11.72 0.61 9.73
CA GLN A 60 12.23 -0.49 10.54
C GLN A 60 11.09 -1.44 10.94
N LEU A 61 9.94 -0.91 11.39
CA LEU A 61 8.76 -1.70 11.72
C LEU A 61 8.25 -2.47 10.48
N GLU A 62 8.15 -1.80 9.33
CA GLU A 62 7.70 -2.44 8.08
C GLU A 62 8.65 -3.53 7.58
N ARG A 63 9.93 -3.50 7.96
CA ARG A 63 10.89 -4.58 7.67
C ARG A 63 10.94 -5.65 8.76
N GLY A 64 10.29 -5.44 9.90
CA GLY A 64 10.40 -6.35 11.05
C GLY A 64 11.72 -6.21 11.80
N ASP A 65 12.46 -5.11 11.59
CA ASP A 65 13.74 -4.84 12.26
C ASP A 65 13.55 -4.51 13.75
N ILE A 66 12.37 -3.97 14.11
CA ILE A 66 11.98 -3.63 15.48
C ILE A 66 10.57 -4.17 15.79
N PRO A 67 10.29 -4.55 17.05
CA PRO A 67 8.97 -5.03 17.46
C PRO A 67 7.93 -3.90 17.51
N LEU A 68 6.65 -4.25 17.31
CA LEU A 68 5.52 -3.35 17.54
C LEU A 68 5.24 -3.23 19.05
N ASP A 69 6.00 -2.39 19.74
CA ASP A 69 5.85 -2.16 21.18
C ASP A 69 6.12 -0.70 21.58
N ALA A 70 6.21 -0.43 22.89
CA ALA A 70 6.49 0.89 23.42
C ALA A 70 7.81 1.52 22.89
N SER A 71 8.80 0.70 22.49
CA SER A 71 10.04 1.21 21.90
C SER A 71 9.81 1.76 20.48
N PHE A 72 9.00 1.07 19.67
CA PHE A 72 8.56 1.58 18.38
C PHE A 72 7.80 2.89 18.53
N PHE A 73 6.82 2.97 19.45
CA PHE A 73 6.02 4.18 19.60
C PHE A 73 6.87 5.39 20.05
N ARG A 74 7.86 5.19 20.92
CA ARG A 74 8.83 6.25 21.28
C ARG A 74 9.67 6.69 20.09
N ALA A 75 10.20 5.76 19.31
CA ALA A 75 11.02 6.08 18.14
C ALA A 75 10.19 6.76 17.05
N PHE A 76 8.96 6.30 16.81
CA PHE A 76 8.05 6.90 15.85
C PHE A 76 7.63 8.31 16.27
N LYS A 77 7.34 8.53 17.55
CA LYS A 77 7.10 9.88 18.08
C LYS A 77 8.31 10.80 17.87
N ALA A 78 9.52 10.31 18.09
CA ALA A 78 10.74 11.08 17.84
C ALA A 78 10.88 11.47 16.35
N ASP A 79 10.63 10.54 15.42
CA ASP A 79 10.62 10.82 13.98
C ASP A 79 9.59 11.90 13.61
N LEU A 80 8.42 11.90 14.26
CA LEU A 80 7.35 12.87 14.01
C LEU A 80 7.59 14.24 14.67
N SER A 81 8.53 14.33 15.60
CA SER A 81 8.80 15.53 16.42
C SER A 81 10.08 16.28 16.03
N ASP A 82 10.65 15.98 14.86
CA ASP A 82 11.90 16.61 14.38
C ASP A 82 11.70 18.11 14.06
N GLU A 83 12.20 18.98 14.93
CA GLU A 83 12.04 20.45 14.83
C GLU A 83 12.67 21.05 13.55
N PRO A 84 13.90 20.69 13.15
CA PRO A 84 14.47 21.18 11.90
C PRO A 84 13.61 20.83 10.67
N ARG A 85 13.10 19.60 10.59
CA ARG A 85 12.22 19.15 9.52
C ARG A 85 10.88 19.86 9.56
N TRP A 86 10.31 20.05 10.75
CA TRP A 86 9.06 20.79 10.93
C TRP A 86 9.18 22.20 10.38
N ARG A 87 10.25 22.91 10.71
CA ARG A 87 10.50 24.27 10.20
C ARG A 87 10.54 24.29 8.68
N VAL A 88 11.34 23.41 8.06
CA VAL A 88 11.46 23.33 6.58
C VAL A 88 10.12 22.97 5.93
N TYR A 89 9.37 22.04 6.51
CA TYR A 89 8.05 21.66 6.03
C TYR A 89 7.06 22.82 6.15
N TYR A 90 6.99 23.49 7.30
CA TYR A 90 6.06 24.57 7.58
C TYR A 90 6.32 25.78 6.69
N THR A 91 7.59 26.16 6.46
CA THR A 91 7.94 27.23 5.50
C THR A 91 7.40 26.93 4.10
N ARG A 92 7.56 25.68 3.62
CA ARG A 92 7.03 25.26 2.31
C ARG A 92 5.51 25.21 2.28
N HIS A 93 4.89 24.77 3.37
CA HIS A 93 3.44 24.78 3.53
C HIS A 93 2.90 26.21 3.47
N LEU A 94 3.50 27.13 4.22
CA LEU A 94 3.13 28.54 4.26
C LEU A 94 3.20 29.18 2.88
N ALA A 95 4.35 29.04 2.21
CA ALA A 95 4.56 29.56 0.87
C ALA A 95 3.49 29.08 -0.12
N ARG A 96 3.14 27.79 -0.07
CA ARG A 96 2.10 27.18 -0.92
C ARG A 96 0.70 27.65 -0.56
N SER A 97 0.37 27.69 0.73
CA SER A 97 -0.96 28.05 1.22
C SER A 97 -1.31 29.51 0.91
N ARG A 98 -0.32 30.41 0.99
CA ARG A 98 -0.47 31.85 0.71
C ARG A 98 -0.12 32.25 -0.72
N LYS A 99 0.39 31.31 -1.53
CA LYS A 99 0.88 31.55 -2.90
C LYS A 99 1.96 32.64 -2.97
N GLU A 100 2.84 32.67 -1.98
CA GLU A 100 3.96 33.61 -1.85
C GLU A 100 5.30 32.96 -2.22
N LYS A 101 6.36 33.78 -2.33
CA LYS A 101 7.70 33.25 -2.59
C LYS A 101 8.21 32.50 -1.36
N LEU A 102 9.02 31.48 -1.60
CA LEU A 102 9.65 30.72 -0.53
C LEU A 102 10.57 31.60 0.34
N SER A 103 11.18 32.63 -0.24
CA SER A 103 11.99 33.63 0.49
C SER A 103 11.19 34.36 1.55
N ASP A 104 9.98 34.80 1.20
CA ASP A 104 9.14 35.64 2.04
C ASP A 104 8.59 34.81 3.21
N ALA A 105 8.15 33.58 2.91
CA ALA A 105 7.78 32.60 3.94
C ALA A 105 8.96 32.24 4.87
N ALA A 106 10.18 32.14 4.33
CA ALA A 106 11.37 31.81 5.11
C ALA A 106 11.75 32.93 6.09
N GLU A 107 11.59 34.19 5.68
CA GLU A 107 11.80 35.35 6.55
C GLU A 107 10.82 35.35 7.74
N GLU A 108 9.52 35.09 7.49
CA GLU A 108 8.52 34.97 8.56
C GLU A 108 8.82 33.80 9.49
N THR A 109 9.04 32.61 8.93
CA THR A 109 9.24 31.38 9.70
C THR A 109 10.60 31.28 10.40
N ALA A 110 11.53 32.19 10.11
CA ALA A 110 12.75 32.36 10.90
C ALA A 110 12.43 32.76 12.35
N TYR A 111 11.40 33.59 12.54
CA TYR A 111 10.99 34.11 13.85
C TYR A 111 9.65 33.53 14.33
N ASN A 112 8.76 33.17 13.40
CA ASN A 112 7.37 32.79 13.67
C ASN A 112 7.04 31.42 13.08
N VAL A 113 7.64 30.36 13.63
CA VAL A 113 7.22 28.98 13.35
C VAL A 113 6.38 28.46 14.53
N PRO A 114 5.21 27.84 14.30
CA PRO A 114 4.49 27.17 15.37
C PRO A 114 5.34 26.07 16.00
N ALA A 115 5.02 25.69 17.24
CA ALA A 115 5.63 24.52 17.86
C ALA A 115 5.36 23.27 17.00
N VAL A 116 6.30 22.30 17.05
CA VAL A 116 6.09 21.00 16.40
C VAL A 116 4.83 20.36 16.99
N PRO A 117 3.90 19.84 16.17
CA PRO A 117 2.70 19.20 16.67
C PRO A 117 3.03 18.03 17.60
N ASP A 118 2.41 18.00 18.78
CA ASP A 118 2.49 16.85 19.68
C ASP A 118 1.56 15.75 19.19
N ILE A 119 2.12 14.80 18.44
CA ILE A 119 1.37 13.68 17.85
C ILE A 119 1.33 12.51 18.84
N ASP A 120 0.13 12.02 19.12
CA ASP A 120 -0.09 10.75 19.80
C ASP A 120 0.19 9.60 18.81
N ALA A 121 1.46 9.21 18.75
CA ALA A 121 1.96 8.21 17.81
C ALA A 121 1.33 6.81 18.01
N GLU A 122 0.99 6.45 19.25
CA GLU A 122 0.38 5.16 19.56
C GLU A 122 -1.09 5.14 19.15
N TRP A 123 -1.86 6.15 19.56
CA TRP A 123 -3.26 6.27 19.13
C TRP A 123 -3.36 6.32 17.60
N LEU A 124 -2.53 7.13 16.96
CA LEU A 124 -2.51 7.29 15.50
C LEU A 124 -2.22 5.96 14.81
N TYR A 125 -1.22 5.20 15.28
CA TYR A 125 -0.90 3.89 14.74
C TYR A 125 -2.12 2.95 14.82
N TRP A 126 -2.74 2.86 15.99
CA TRP A 126 -3.87 1.96 16.17
C TRP A 126 -5.11 2.40 15.38
N GLU A 127 -5.33 3.71 15.20
CA GLU A 127 -6.38 4.23 14.32
C GLU A 127 -6.16 3.82 12.87
N MET A 128 -4.93 4.00 12.35
CA MET A 128 -4.56 3.53 11.01
C MET A 128 -4.81 2.02 10.84
N MET A 129 -4.43 1.22 11.84
CA MET A 129 -4.60 -0.23 11.78
C MET A 129 -6.08 -0.63 11.85
N ARG A 130 -6.91 0.10 12.60
CA ARG A 130 -8.35 -0.12 12.69
C ARG A 130 -9.06 0.25 11.39
N CYS A 131 -8.73 1.39 10.78
CA CYS A 131 -9.36 1.77 9.51
C CYS A 131 -9.00 0.78 8.41
N SER A 132 -7.75 0.32 8.36
CA SER A 132 -7.26 -0.70 7.41
C SER A 132 -7.71 -2.13 7.71
N ARG A 133 -8.84 -2.30 8.40
CA ARG A 133 -9.62 -3.55 8.41
C ARG A 133 -10.90 -3.46 7.62
N ARG A 134 -11.41 -2.25 7.35
CA ARG A 134 -12.66 -2.10 6.60
C ARG A 134 -12.43 -2.46 5.13
N PRO A 135 -13.16 -3.43 4.55
CA PRO A 135 -13.02 -3.77 3.14
C PRO A 135 -13.35 -2.58 2.25
N ASP A 136 -12.59 -2.39 1.18
CA ASP A 136 -12.94 -1.38 0.18
C ASP A 136 -14.24 -1.80 -0.54
N PRO A 137 -15.24 -0.90 -0.66
CA PRO A 137 -16.56 -1.25 -1.18
C PRO A 137 -16.57 -1.61 -2.68
N HIS A 138 -15.51 -1.28 -3.42
CA HIS A 138 -15.39 -1.60 -4.85
C HIS A 138 -14.40 -2.73 -5.09
N MET A 139 -13.20 -2.62 -4.53
CA MET A 139 -12.10 -3.55 -4.77
C MET A 139 -12.32 -4.89 -4.08
N TYR A 140 -12.89 -4.93 -2.88
CA TYR A 140 -13.08 -6.20 -2.17
C TYR A 140 -14.09 -7.14 -2.86
N PRO A 141 -15.25 -6.66 -3.37
CA PRO A 141 -16.10 -7.46 -4.25
C PRO A 141 -15.39 -7.94 -5.53
N ALA A 142 -14.57 -7.08 -6.16
CA ALA A 142 -13.79 -7.44 -7.34
C ALA A 142 -12.76 -8.54 -7.03
N LEU A 143 -12.06 -8.43 -5.88
CA LEU A 143 -11.12 -9.44 -5.39
C LEU A 143 -11.80 -10.80 -5.18
N LYS A 144 -13.02 -10.82 -4.59
CA LYS A 144 -13.79 -12.06 -4.45
C LYS A 144 -14.13 -12.72 -5.78
N ARG A 145 -14.49 -11.93 -6.79
CA ARG A 145 -14.72 -12.44 -8.16
C ARG A 145 -13.44 -12.98 -8.79
N LEU A 146 -12.33 -12.27 -8.63
CA LEU A 146 -11.02 -12.74 -9.10
C LEU A 146 -10.58 -14.04 -8.43
N ARG A 147 -10.83 -14.20 -7.13
CA ARG A 147 -10.58 -15.45 -6.42
C ARG A 147 -11.36 -16.60 -7.04
N ALA A 148 -12.67 -16.44 -7.25
CA ALA A 148 -13.50 -17.47 -7.88
C ALA A 148 -13.01 -17.83 -9.30
N ILE A 149 -12.65 -16.81 -10.10
CA ILE A 149 -12.06 -17.02 -11.43
C ILE A 149 -10.74 -17.79 -11.32
N ALA A 150 -9.87 -17.44 -10.37
CA ALA A 150 -8.59 -18.09 -10.19
C ALA A 150 -8.73 -19.56 -9.78
N ASP A 151 -9.70 -19.89 -8.93
CA ASP A 151 -10.00 -21.25 -8.51
C ASP A 151 -10.42 -22.15 -9.68
N GLU A 152 -11.16 -21.60 -10.65
CA GLU A 152 -11.59 -22.30 -11.86
C GLU A 152 -10.55 -22.24 -13.00
N SER A 153 -9.48 -21.45 -12.84
CA SER A 153 -8.58 -21.11 -13.95
C SER A 153 -7.53 -22.18 -14.26
N GLU A 154 -7.34 -23.16 -13.37
CA GLU A 154 -6.25 -24.16 -13.44
C GLU A 154 -4.86 -23.48 -13.55
N GLY A 155 -4.64 -22.42 -12.78
CA GLY A 155 -3.38 -21.69 -12.74
C GLY A 155 -3.18 -20.67 -13.85
N ARG A 156 -4.18 -20.44 -14.72
CA ARG A 156 -4.16 -19.36 -15.72
C ARG A 156 -4.37 -17.98 -15.11
N VAL A 157 -4.88 -17.90 -13.89
CA VAL A 157 -5.02 -16.68 -13.10
C VAL A 157 -4.50 -16.94 -11.70
N ILE A 158 -3.59 -16.09 -11.23
CA ILE A 158 -3.00 -16.13 -9.89
C ILE A 158 -3.34 -14.81 -9.20
N VAL A 159 -3.87 -14.90 -7.98
CA VAL A 159 -4.18 -13.72 -7.16
C VAL A 159 -3.19 -13.67 -6.02
N ALA A 160 -2.41 -12.59 -5.93
CA ALA A 160 -1.32 -12.47 -4.96
C ALA A 160 -1.32 -11.13 -4.25
N ALA A 161 -0.65 -11.06 -3.10
CA ALA A 161 -0.49 -9.85 -2.32
C ALA A 161 1.00 -9.51 -2.08
N LEU A 162 1.33 -8.22 -2.14
CA LEU A 162 2.60 -7.64 -1.76
C LEU A 162 2.33 -6.37 -0.94
N SER A 163 2.50 -6.47 0.38
CA SER A 163 2.12 -5.38 1.28
C SER A 163 3.19 -5.05 2.31
N ASN A 164 3.33 -3.74 2.54
CA ASN A 164 4.06 -3.26 3.70
C ASN A 164 3.18 -3.44 4.94
N THR A 165 3.68 -4.19 5.92
CA THR A 165 2.92 -4.71 7.06
C THR A 165 3.79 -4.66 8.32
N SER A 166 3.19 -4.87 9.48
CA SER A 166 3.89 -5.04 10.75
C SER A 166 3.66 -6.45 11.31
N ILE A 167 4.55 -6.93 12.19
CA ILE A 167 4.32 -8.15 12.96
C ILE A 167 3.53 -7.77 14.21
N TRP A 168 2.36 -8.38 14.38
CA TRP A 168 1.53 -8.15 15.56
C TRP A 168 2.15 -8.79 16.81
N PRO A 169 2.06 -8.12 17.98
CA PRO A 169 2.47 -8.72 19.24
C PRO A 169 1.74 -10.04 19.51
N PRO A 170 2.39 -11.01 20.15
CA PRO A 170 1.73 -12.24 20.60
C PRO A 170 0.49 -11.93 21.43
N GLY A 171 -0.61 -12.65 21.17
CA GLY A 171 -1.88 -12.46 21.87
C GLY A 171 -2.69 -11.24 21.43
N HIS A 172 -2.24 -10.47 20.43
CA HIS A 172 -3.04 -9.37 19.89
C HIS A 172 -4.37 -9.87 19.28
N PRO A 173 -5.52 -9.20 19.49
CA PRO A 173 -6.83 -9.65 18.99
C PRO A 173 -6.89 -9.95 17.50
N TYR A 174 -6.11 -9.23 16.68
CA TYR A 174 -6.03 -9.48 15.23
C TYR A 174 -5.41 -10.83 14.85
N LEU A 175 -4.72 -11.49 15.78
CA LEU A 175 -4.23 -12.87 15.61
C LEU A 175 -5.22 -13.91 16.13
N ASP A 176 -6.25 -13.50 16.86
CA ASP A 176 -7.24 -14.41 17.44
C ASP A 176 -8.42 -14.61 16.46
N GLU A 177 -8.45 -15.77 15.81
CA GLU A 177 -9.53 -16.20 14.91
C GLU A 177 -10.89 -16.35 15.61
N GLY A 178 -10.94 -16.32 16.95
CA GLY A 178 -12.16 -16.21 17.74
C GLY A 178 -12.82 -14.82 17.68
N THR A 179 -12.07 -13.78 17.32
CA THR A 179 -12.59 -12.41 17.19
C THR A 179 -13.12 -12.12 15.78
N ALA A 180 -13.97 -11.08 15.64
CA ALA A 180 -14.45 -10.65 14.33
C ALA A 180 -13.31 -10.20 13.41
N ASP A 181 -12.37 -9.43 13.96
CA ASP A 181 -11.22 -8.89 13.20
C ASP A 181 -10.25 -10.00 12.78
N GLY A 182 -9.99 -10.99 13.66
CA GLY A 182 -9.14 -12.13 13.31
C GLY A 182 -9.74 -13.01 12.22
N ARG A 183 -11.06 -13.28 12.26
CA ARG A 183 -11.77 -13.99 11.17
C ARG A 183 -11.65 -13.25 9.85
N GLN A 184 -11.86 -11.93 9.88
CA GLN A 184 -11.78 -11.11 8.67
C GLN A 184 -10.36 -11.08 8.10
N HIS A 185 -9.34 -10.99 8.96
CA HIS A 185 -7.94 -11.05 8.54
C HIS A 185 -7.61 -12.39 7.88
N ARG A 186 -8.07 -13.50 8.45
CA ARG A 186 -7.94 -14.85 7.87
C ARG A 186 -8.63 -14.96 6.52
N GLU A 187 -9.87 -14.48 6.42
CA GLU A 187 -10.65 -14.50 5.17
C GLU A 187 -9.94 -13.73 4.06
N LEU A 188 -9.51 -12.49 4.34
CA LEU A 188 -8.78 -11.67 3.38
C LEU A 188 -7.47 -12.34 2.94
N ARG A 189 -6.67 -12.86 3.88
CA ARG A 189 -5.43 -13.56 3.56
C ARG A 189 -5.68 -14.79 2.69
N GLY A 190 -6.78 -15.51 2.94
CA GLY A 190 -7.19 -16.69 2.18
C GLY A 190 -7.59 -16.42 0.73
N MET A 191 -7.74 -15.15 0.32
CA MET A 191 -8.00 -14.79 -1.09
C MET A 191 -6.75 -14.85 -1.97
N PHE A 192 -5.56 -14.99 -1.38
CA PHE A 192 -4.30 -14.89 -2.11
C PHE A 192 -3.58 -16.25 -2.16
N ASP A 193 -3.20 -16.66 -3.37
CA ASP A 193 -2.37 -17.84 -3.61
C ASP A 193 -0.96 -17.65 -3.00
N VAL A 194 -0.43 -16.43 -3.11
CA VAL A 194 0.85 -16.01 -2.55
C VAL A 194 0.66 -14.68 -1.80
N PHE A 195 1.10 -14.64 -0.55
CA PHE A 195 1.03 -13.43 0.29
C PHE A 195 2.43 -13.05 0.78
N ILE A 196 2.98 -11.94 0.27
CA ILE A 196 4.27 -11.40 0.68
C ILE A 196 4.04 -10.27 1.69
N SER A 197 4.44 -10.52 2.94
CA SER A 197 4.41 -9.55 4.03
C SER A 197 5.82 -9.00 4.25
N SER A 198 5.99 -7.69 4.08
CA SER A 198 7.28 -7.00 4.22
C SER A 198 8.03 -7.35 5.51
N ALA A 199 7.35 -7.28 6.66
CA ALA A 199 7.98 -7.47 7.96
C ALA A 199 8.42 -8.92 8.21
N HIS A 200 7.78 -9.90 7.56
CA HIS A 200 8.17 -11.31 7.67
C HIS A 200 9.35 -11.66 6.74
N VAL A 201 9.59 -10.86 5.70
CA VAL A 201 10.66 -11.13 4.72
C VAL A 201 11.86 -10.20 4.86
N GLY A 202 11.84 -9.23 5.80
CA GLY A 202 12.98 -8.34 6.04
C GLY A 202 13.19 -7.27 4.96
N MET A 203 12.18 -6.99 4.14
CA MET A 203 12.24 -6.09 2.99
C MET A 203 10.97 -5.26 2.93
N ARG A 204 11.00 -4.07 2.32
CA ARG A 204 9.77 -3.25 2.14
C ARG A 204 9.70 -2.62 0.77
N LYS A 205 8.49 -2.32 0.30
CA LYS A 205 8.32 -1.41 -0.84
C LYS A 205 8.78 0.00 -0.43
N PRO A 206 9.47 0.77 -1.31
CA PRO A 206 9.77 0.48 -2.71
C PRO A 206 11.18 -0.11 -2.95
N GLU A 207 11.78 -0.84 -2.01
CA GLU A 207 13.10 -1.46 -2.23
C GLU A 207 13.02 -2.48 -3.39
N ARG A 208 13.85 -2.34 -4.43
CA ARG A 208 13.82 -3.22 -5.61
C ARG A 208 13.82 -4.72 -5.26
N ARG A 209 14.60 -5.11 -4.25
CA ARG A 209 14.73 -6.51 -3.79
C ARG A 209 13.41 -7.18 -3.40
N ILE A 210 12.41 -6.44 -2.87
CA ILE A 210 11.13 -7.08 -2.47
C ILE A 210 10.32 -7.49 -3.69
N TYR A 211 10.40 -6.74 -4.79
CA TYR A 211 9.70 -7.05 -6.03
C TYR A 211 10.35 -8.24 -6.74
N GLU A 212 11.69 -8.27 -6.78
CA GLU A 212 12.45 -9.41 -7.31
C GLU A 212 12.14 -10.69 -6.52
N TYR A 213 12.16 -10.61 -5.19
CA TYR A 213 11.73 -11.70 -4.31
C TYR A 213 10.30 -12.14 -4.60
N THR A 214 9.37 -11.19 -4.76
CA THR A 214 7.96 -11.48 -5.06
C THR A 214 7.82 -12.25 -6.38
N VAL A 215 8.50 -11.83 -7.44
CA VAL A 215 8.48 -12.54 -8.74
C VAL A 215 9.05 -13.94 -8.62
N THR A 216 10.15 -14.12 -7.88
CA THR A 216 10.72 -15.45 -7.61
C THR A 216 9.70 -16.34 -6.88
N ARG A 217 9.07 -15.85 -5.80
CA ARG A 217 8.07 -16.62 -5.05
C ARG A 217 6.83 -16.99 -5.88
N LEU A 218 6.37 -16.09 -6.73
CA LEU A 218 5.28 -16.37 -7.67
C LEU A 218 5.68 -17.43 -8.70
N SER A 219 6.89 -17.35 -9.24
CA SER A 219 7.43 -18.32 -10.19
C SER A 219 7.54 -19.71 -9.57
N GLU A 220 8.08 -19.80 -8.35
CA GLU A 220 8.18 -21.04 -7.57
C GLU A 220 6.81 -21.63 -7.25
N PHE A 221 5.85 -20.79 -6.83
CA PHE A 221 4.47 -21.21 -6.59
C PHE A 221 3.87 -21.87 -7.83
N CYS A 222 3.97 -21.22 -9.00
CA CYS A 222 3.39 -21.75 -10.23
C CYS A 222 4.03 -23.09 -10.63
N LYS A 223 5.37 -23.17 -10.62
CA LYS A 223 6.14 -24.39 -10.93
C LYS A 223 5.80 -25.57 -10.01
N THR A 224 5.54 -25.28 -8.74
CA THR A 224 5.24 -26.31 -7.73
C THR A 224 3.78 -26.75 -7.81
N LYS A 225 2.86 -25.81 -8.05
CA LYS A 225 1.42 -26.06 -7.97
C LYS A 225 0.84 -26.64 -9.27
N PHE A 226 1.41 -26.29 -10.43
CA PHE A 226 0.88 -26.65 -11.74
C PHE A 226 1.94 -27.44 -12.53
N ALA A 227 1.64 -28.71 -12.83
CA ALA A 227 2.59 -29.59 -13.51
C ALA A 227 2.95 -29.07 -14.90
N GLY A 228 4.25 -29.02 -15.21
CA GLY A 228 4.76 -28.54 -16.50
C GLY A 228 4.81 -27.01 -16.64
N ASP A 229 4.53 -26.25 -15.58
CA ASP A 229 4.57 -24.80 -15.60
C ASP A 229 5.99 -24.24 -15.56
N GLU A 230 6.30 -23.25 -16.41
CA GLU A 230 7.62 -22.61 -16.47
C GLU A 230 7.79 -21.45 -15.47
N GLY A 231 6.75 -21.14 -14.70
CA GLY A 231 6.67 -20.02 -13.78
C GLY A 231 6.19 -18.74 -14.45
N VAL A 232 6.38 -17.62 -13.75
CA VAL A 232 5.98 -16.28 -14.20
C VAL A 232 7.14 -15.30 -14.13
N ARG A 233 7.03 -14.22 -14.91
CA ARG A 233 7.96 -13.09 -14.97
C ARG A 233 7.22 -11.81 -14.56
N ALA A 234 7.97 -10.73 -14.33
CA ALA A 234 7.39 -9.43 -13.99
C ALA A 234 6.36 -8.93 -15.03
N GLY A 235 6.60 -9.15 -16.32
CA GLY A 235 5.66 -8.79 -17.40
C GLY A 235 4.31 -9.53 -17.37
N ASP A 236 4.25 -10.67 -16.69
CA ASP A 236 3.01 -11.44 -16.51
C ASP A 236 2.15 -10.88 -15.37
N CYS A 237 2.67 -9.90 -14.63
CA CYS A 237 2.01 -9.29 -13.48
C CYS A 237 1.33 -7.96 -13.85
N VAL A 238 0.16 -7.73 -13.25
CA VAL A 238 -0.39 -6.39 -13.03
C VAL A 238 -0.39 -6.11 -11.52
N PHE A 239 0.20 -4.99 -11.10
CA PHE A 239 0.32 -4.60 -9.70
C PHE A 239 -0.55 -3.39 -9.36
N LEU A 240 -1.39 -3.53 -8.34
CA LEU A 240 -2.29 -2.48 -7.83
C LEU A 240 -1.76 -1.96 -6.49
N ASP A 241 -1.59 -0.64 -6.38
CA ASP A 241 -1.06 0.03 -5.17
C ASP A 241 -1.59 1.48 -5.15
N ASP A 242 -1.80 2.07 -3.97
CA ASP A 242 -2.21 3.46 -3.83
C ASP A 242 -1.01 4.44 -3.84
N ILE A 243 0.20 3.94 -3.57
CA ILE A 243 1.43 4.73 -3.49
C ILE A 243 2.20 4.69 -4.81
N GLY A 244 2.30 5.86 -5.46
CA GLY A 244 2.97 5.99 -6.77
C GLY A 244 4.45 5.62 -6.78
N ALA A 245 5.18 5.79 -5.66
CA ALA A 245 6.57 5.38 -5.54
C ALA A 245 6.73 3.85 -5.65
N ASN A 246 5.81 3.09 -5.07
CA ASN A 246 5.80 1.62 -5.16
C ASN A 246 5.56 1.16 -6.60
N LEU A 247 4.60 1.79 -7.30
CA LEU A 247 4.30 1.47 -8.70
C LEU A 247 5.42 1.84 -9.66
N ARG A 248 6.25 2.83 -9.32
CA ARG A 248 7.39 3.23 -10.15
C ARG A 248 8.40 2.08 -10.25
N VAL A 249 8.80 1.51 -9.12
CA VAL A 249 9.77 0.41 -9.08
C VAL A 249 9.21 -0.86 -9.71
N ALA A 250 7.92 -1.16 -9.51
CA ALA A 250 7.27 -2.27 -10.19
C ALA A 250 7.31 -2.14 -11.73
N ARG A 251 7.05 -0.94 -12.24
CA ARG A 251 7.13 -0.64 -13.69
C ARG A 251 8.55 -0.71 -14.24
N GLU A 252 9.55 -0.27 -13.48
CA GLU A 252 10.97 -0.42 -13.84
C GLU A 252 11.40 -1.88 -13.99
N LEU A 253 10.74 -2.81 -13.28
CA LEU A 253 10.92 -4.25 -13.42
C LEU A 253 10.07 -4.88 -14.53
N GLY A 254 9.24 -4.10 -15.22
CA GLY A 254 8.41 -4.55 -16.34
C GLY A 254 6.99 -4.98 -15.97
N MET A 255 6.55 -4.78 -14.73
CA MET A 255 5.15 -5.05 -14.35
C MET A 255 4.20 -4.01 -14.98
N ARG A 256 3.01 -4.46 -15.37
CA ARG A 256 1.88 -3.54 -15.54
C ARG A 256 1.47 -3.01 -14.16
N THR A 257 0.96 -1.79 -14.11
CA THR A 257 0.58 -1.17 -12.84
C THR A 257 -0.70 -0.38 -12.97
N ILE A 258 -1.54 -0.44 -11.93
CA ILE A 258 -2.77 0.33 -11.80
C ILE A 258 -2.67 1.11 -10.50
N LYS A 259 -2.82 2.43 -10.57
CA LYS A 259 -2.81 3.27 -9.38
C LYS A 259 -4.21 3.33 -8.78
N VAL A 260 -4.34 2.98 -7.51
CA VAL A 260 -5.60 3.13 -6.78
C VAL A 260 -5.63 4.51 -6.16
N GLU A 261 -6.41 5.42 -6.75
CA GLU A 261 -6.61 6.75 -6.16
C GLU A 261 -7.50 6.65 -4.91
N LEU A 262 -7.11 7.35 -3.83
CA LEU A 262 -7.87 7.41 -2.58
C LEU A 262 -9.33 7.81 -2.84
N GLY A 263 -10.27 7.03 -2.33
CA GLY A 263 -11.72 7.23 -2.53
C GLY A 263 -12.23 6.94 -3.95
N ARG A 264 -11.41 6.36 -4.83
CA ARG A 264 -11.74 6.10 -6.24
C ARG A 264 -11.37 4.69 -6.71
N ALA A 265 -11.38 3.72 -5.79
CA ALA A 265 -11.09 2.32 -6.09
C ALA A 265 -11.95 1.74 -7.23
N GLY A 266 -13.20 2.20 -7.41
CA GLY A 266 -14.04 1.81 -8.53
C GLY A 266 -13.44 2.08 -9.91
N LYS A 267 -12.67 3.18 -10.08
CA LYS A 267 -11.95 3.46 -11.34
C LYS A 267 -10.84 2.45 -11.59
N ALA A 268 -10.13 2.05 -10.53
CA ALA A 268 -9.09 1.03 -10.60
C ALA A 268 -9.69 -0.35 -10.94
N VAL A 269 -10.89 -0.68 -10.44
CA VAL A 269 -11.61 -1.90 -10.84
C VAL A 269 -11.93 -1.89 -12.33
N VAL A 270 -12.47 -0.79 -12.88
CA VAL A 270 -12.75 -0.67 -14.32
C VAL A 270 -11.48 -0.80 -15.17
N GLU A 271 -10.36 -0.23 -14.71
CA GLU A 271 -9.07 -0.41 -15.38
C GLU A 271 -8.59 -1.86 -15.31
N LEU A 272 -8.77 -2.52 -14.16
CA LEU A 272 -8.42 -3.91 -13.97
C LEU A 272 -9.27 -4.83 -14.87
N GLU A 273 -10.57 -4.57 -15.03
CA GLU A 273 -11.44 -5.26 -15.99
C GLU A 273 -10.91 -5.11 -17.42
N ARG A 274 -10.47 -3.91 -17.82
CA ARG A 274 -9.89 -3.70 -19.15
C ARG A 274 -8.59 -4.47 -19.36
N VAL A 275 -7.71 -4.48 -18.37
CA VAL A 275 -6.40 -5.13 -18.45
C VAL A 275 -6.52 -6.66 -18.40
N THR A 276 -7.45 -7.17 -17.61
CA THR A 276 -7.64 -8.62 -17.43
C THR A 276 -8.68 -9.21 -18.40
N GLY A 277 -9.65 -8.43 -18.86
CA GLY A 277 -10.79 -8.91 -19.64
C GLY A 277 -11.81 -9.71 -18.82
N PHE A 278 -11.78 -9.63 -17.48
CA PHE A 278 -12.78 -10.24 -16.60
C PHE A 278 -13.87 -9.23 -16.22
N ASP A 279 -15.09 -9.72 -15.95
CA ASP A 279 -16.18 -8.93 -15.36
C ASP A 279 -16.05 -8.95 -13.83
N LEU A 280 -15.64 -7.81 -13.27
CA LEU A 280 -15.39 -7.63 -11.84
C LEU A 280 -16.46 -6.76 -11.17
N GLY A 281 -17.51 -6.38 -11.91
CA GLY A 281 -18.60 -5.52 -11.43
C GLY A 281 -18.27 -4.02 -11.39
N GLY A 282 -17.18 -3.57 -12.02
CA GLY A 282 -16.76 -2.17 -12.02
C GLY A 282 -17.67 -1.26 -12.86
N GLY A 283 -18.29 -1.82 -13.90
CA GLY A 283 -19.11 -1.07 -14.85
C GLY A 283 -20.59 -0.89 -14.51
N GLY A 284 -21.07 -1.38 -13.36
CA GLY A 284 -22.49 -1.24 -12.99
C GLY A 284 -23.45 -1.73 -14.08
N ARG A 285 -23.21 -2.91 -14.68
CA ARG A 285 -24.28 -3.59 -15.43
C ARG A 285 -25.25 -4.17 -14.41
N ALA A 286 -26.22 -3.35 -14.00
CA ALA A 286 -27.51 -3.87 -13.57
C ALA A 286 -27.98 -4.80 -14.68
N ARG A 287 -28.04 -6.11 -14.40
CA ARG A 287 -28.81 -7.04 -15.21
C ARG A 287 -30.27 -6.60 -15.04
N LEU A 288 -30.82 -5.97 -16.08
CA LEU A 288 -32.26 -5.98 -16.33
C LEU A 288 -32.68 -7.39 -16.72
#